data_AF-A0A7J8PFE4-F1
#
_entry.id   AF-A0A7J8PFE4-F1
#
_cell.length_a   1.000
_cell.length_b   1.000
_cell.length_c   1.000
_cell.angle_alpha   90.00
_cell.angle_beta   90.00
_cell.angle_gamma   90.00
#
_symmetry.space_group_name_H-M   'P 1'
#
loop_
_entity.id
_entity.type
_entity.pdbx_description
1 polymer ?
#
loop_
_entity_poly.entity_id
_entity_poly.type
_entity_poly.pdbx_seq_one_letter_code
_entity_poly.pdbx_strand_id
1 'polypeptide(L)'
;MNVKMRADAFAAFGALSNYGIGAHKDAFLEQIHATLPRLILHLHDDDLAVRHACRNTLKRFVPLMEIEGLLALFDSHRINSDHRSAYEDFVRDFTRQFVQHLSSRVDTFMASTIQALNAPWPIIQANAIYVSSSILSLSDDPNILALYHAQVFGMLVGKMSRSADAVVRARSSLAFSLLLKSTNLISWRAARLDQADSARKGS
;
A
#
# COMPACT_ATOMS: atom_id res chain seq x y z
N MET A 1 12.07 16.77 -8.31
CA MET A 1 11.10 16.85 -9.43
C MET A 1 10.10 17.96 -9.13
N ASN A 2 9.79 18.79 -10.12
CA ASN A 2 8.87 19.93 -9.96
C ASN A 2 7.45 19.43 -9.58
N VAL A 3 6.84 20.06 -8.56
CA VAL A 3 5.49 19.72 -8.07
C VAL A 3 4.46 19.74 -9.19
N LYS A 4 4.47 20.78 -10.03
CA LYS A 4 3.59 20.92 -11.18
C LYS A 4 3.77 19.76 -12.16
N MET A 5 5.02 19.39 -12.46
CA MET A 5 5.29 18.24 -13.34
C MET A 5 4.74 16.92 -12.77
N ARG A 6 4.82 16.71 -11.45
CA ARG A 6 4.26 15.51 -10.81
C ARG A 6 2.74 15.48 -10.90
N ALA A 7 2.09 16.58 -10.54
CA ALA A 7 0.63 16.71 -10.60
C ALA A 7 0.13 16.53 -12.05
N ASP A 8 0.76 17.21 -13.01
CA ASP A 8 0.42 17.13 -14.43
C ASP A 8 0.63 15.69 -14.96
N ALA A 9 1.70 15.00 -14.56
CA ALA A 9 1.95 13.62 -14.98
C ALA A 9 0.86 12.64 -14.48
N PHE A 10 0.44 12.75 -13.21
CA PHE A 10 -0.66 11.94 -12.70
C PHE A 10 -1.96 12.26 -13.43
N ALA A 11 -2.30 13.55 -13.57
CA ALA A 11 -3.51 13.98 -14.25
C ALA A 11 -3.55 13.54 -15.72
N ALA A 12 -2.43 13.65 -16.44
CA ALA A 12 -2.29 13.18 -17.82
C ALA A 12 -2.50 11.67 -17.91
N PHE A 13 -1.91 10.89 -17.01
CA PHE A 13 -2.12 9.44 -16.99
C PHE A 13 -3.58 9.07 -16.69
N GLY A 14 -4.22 9.80 -15.77
CA GLY A 14 -5.67 9.68 -15.54
C GLY A 14 -6.49 10.01 -16.79
N ALA A 15 -6.13 11.04 -17.56
CA ALA A 15 -6.83 11.38 -18.80
C ALA A 15 -6.69 10.29 -19.88
N LEU A 16 -5.58 9.53 -19.88
CA LEU A 16 -5.39 8.41 -20.80
C LEU A 16 -6.39 7.26 -20.60
N SER A 17 -7.12 7.22 -19.48
CA SER A 17 -8.19 6.23 -19.24
C SER A 17 -9.26 6.24 -20.33
N ASN A 18 -9.48 7.38 -20.99
CA ASN A 18 -10.43 7.52 -22.09
C ASN A 18 -10.04 6.70 -23.34
N TYR A 19 -8.76 6.32 -23.46
CA TYR A 19 -8.22 5.58 -24.60
C TYR A 19 -7.89 4.12 -24.24
N GLY A 20 -7.99 3.73 -22.96
CA GLY A 20 -7.77 2.38 -22.46
C GLY A 20 -8.93 1.41 -22.72
N ILE A 21 -9.53 1.46 -23.91
CA ILE A 21 -10.71 0.67 -24.31
C ILE A 21 -10.39 -0.23 -25.51
N GLY A 22 -11.26 -1.21 -25.79
CA GLY A 22 -11.13 -2.10 -26.94
C GLY A 22 -9.80 -2.85 -26.94
N ALA A 23 -9.08 -2.83 -28.07
CA ALA A 23 -7.80 -3.54 -28.25
C ALA A 23 -6.68 -3.06 -27.31
N HIS A 24 -6.81 -1.91 -26.66
CA HIS A 24 -5.81 -1.36 -25.74
C HIS A 24 -6.13 -1.58 -24.26
N LYS A 25 -7.29 -2.19 -23.95
CA LYS A 25 -7.77 -2.36 -22.56
C LYS A 25 -6.74 -3.06 -21.68
N ASP A 26 -6.27 -4.23 -22.08
CA ASP A 26 -5.38 -5.05 -21.25
C ASP A 26 -4.01 -4.39 -21.04
N ALA A 27 -3.42 -3.84 -22.10
CA ALA A 27 -2.16 -3.12 -22.01
C ALA A 27 -2.27 -1.88 -21.09
N PHE A 28 -3.40 -1.18 -21.14
CA PHE A 28 -3.64 -0.04 -20.26
C PHE A 28 -3.86 -0.48 -18.82
N LEU A 29 -4.58 -1.58 -18.59
CA LEU A 29 -4.79 -2.15 -17.26
C LEU A 29 -3.47 -2.58 -16.61
N GLU A 30 -2.54 -3.15 -17.38
CA GLU A 30 -1.17 -3.41 -16.91
C GLU A 30 -0.44 -2.14 -16.45
N GLN A 31 -0.57 -1.03 -17.20
CA GLN A 31 0.01 0.26 -16.80
C GLN A 31 -0.63 0.82 -15.52
N ILE A 32 -1.94 0.63 -15.35
CA ILE A 32 -2.64 0.98 -14.10
C ILE A 32 -2.01 0.22 -12.94
N HIS A 33 -1.90 -1.11 -13.03
CA HIS A 33 -1.32 -1.94 -11.98
C HIS A 33 0.13 -1.57 -11.68
N ALA A 34 0.95 -1.34 -12.71
CA ALA A 34 2.35 -0.94 -12.55
C ALA A 34 2.52 0.42 -11.85
N THR A 35 1.58 1.34 -12.05
CA THR A 35 1.64 2.71 -11.49
C THR A 35 0.89 2.84 -10.16
N LEU A 36 0.02 1.89 -9.84
CA LEU A 36 -0.82 1.90 -8.64
C LEU A 36 -0.03 2.15 -7.34
N PRO A 37 1.14 1.52 -7.07
CA PRO A 37 1.93 1.84 -5.89
C PRO A 37 2.22 3.33 -5.77
N ARG A 38 2.66 3.96 -6.87
CA ARG A 38 3.00 5.39 -6.87
C ARG A 38 1.78 6.27 -6.60
N LEU A 39 0.62 5.94 -7.17
CA LEU A 39 -0.62 6.68 -6.91
C LEU A 39 -1.04 6.59 -5.45
N ILE A 40 -1.03 5.38 -4.85
CA ILE A 40 -1.38 5.19 -3.44
C ILE A 40 -0.42 5.98 -2.54
N LEU A 41 0.88 5.95 -2.83
CA LEU A 41 1.87 6.68 -2.04
C LEU A 41 1.72 8.21 -2.11
N HIS A 42 1.14 8.73 -3.19
CA HIS A 42 0.95 10.17 -3.41
C HIS A 42 -0.47 10.65 -3.06
N LEU A 43 -1.38 9.77 -2.65
CA LEU A 43 -2.70 10.17 -2.14
C LEU A 43 -2.61 11.09 -0.91
N HIS A 44 -1.52 10.98 -0.17
CA HIS A 44 -1.18 11.88 0.94
C HIS A 44 0.23 12.47 0.73
N ASP A 45 0.34 13.32 -0.28
CA ASP A 45 1.53 14.14 -0.56
C ASP A 45 1.60 15.38 0.36
N ASP A 46 2.68 16.16 0.38
CA ASP A 46 2.66 17.47 1.06
C ASP A 46 1.96 18.52 0.19
N ASP A 47 1.94 18.33 -1.12
CA ASP A 47 1.31 19.23 -2.07
C ASP A 47 -0.14 18.83 -2.42
N LEU A 48 -1.06 19.78 -2.27
CA LEU A 48 -2.48 19.55 -2.54
C LEU A 48 -2.78 19.24 -4.01
N ALA A 49 -2.08 19.86 -4.96
CA ALA A 49 -2.32 19.61 -6.39
C ALA A 49 -1.93 18.17 -6.75
N VAL A 50 -0.84 17.65 -6.17
CA VAL A 50 -0.44 16.24 -6.33
C VAL A 50 -1.49 15.31 -5.73
N ARG A 51 -1.98 15.58 -4.51
CA ARG A 51 -3.06 14.78 -3.89
C ARG A 51 -4.30 14.72 -4.78
N HIS A 52 -4.77 15.88 -5.25
CA HIS A 52 -5.96 15.97 -6.10
C HIS A 52 -5.75 15.22 -7.42
N ALA A 53 -4.59 15.36 -8.07
CA ALA A 53 -4.27 14.63 -9.29
C ALA A 53 -4.32 13.11 -9.07
N CYS A 54 -3.73 12.61 -7.98
CA CYS A 54 -3.77 11.18 -7.65
C CYS A 54 -5.19 10.68 -7.35
N ARG A 55 -5.96 11.40 -6.53
CA ARG A 55 -7.36 11.04 -6.22
C ARG A 55 -8.22 10.96 -7.48
N ASN A 56 -8.13 11.98 -8.35
CA ASN A 56 -8.91 12.04 -9.59
C ASN A 56 -8.48 10.95 -10.58
N THR A 57 -7.18 10.64 -10.64
CA THR A 57 -6.65 9.56 -11.48
C THR A 57 -7.16 8.21 -11.01
N LEU A 58 -7.12 7.94 -9.70
CA LEU A 58 -7.59 6.69 -9.13
C LEU A 58 -9.10 6.49 -9.34
N LYS A 59 -9.92 7.54 -9.17
CA LYS A 59 -11.36 7.47 -9.47
C LYS A 59 -11.67 7.06 -10.91
N ARG A 60 -10.79 7.39 -11.86
CA ARG A 60 -10.92 6.96 -13.27
C ARG A 60 -10.48 5.52 -13.49
N PHE A 61 -9.51 5.03 -12.71
CA PHE A 61 -8.93 3.70 -12.88
C PHE A 61 -9.72 2.60 -12.18
N VAL A 62 -10.32 2.90 -11.03
CA VAL A 62 -10.99 1.87 -10.21
C VAL A 62 -12.11 1.14 -10.97
N PRO A 63 -12.97 1.81 -11.77
CA PRO A 63 -13.95 1.12 -12.62
C PRO A 63 -13.32 0.19 -13.68
N LEU A 64 -12.10 0.47 -14.11
CA LEU A 64 -11.39 -0.32 -15.12
C LEU A 64 -10.74 -1.58 -14.51
N MET A 65 -10.53 -1.60 -13.19
CA MET A 65 -9.96 -2.74 -12.48
C MET A 65 -10.99 -3.82 -12.16
N GLU A 66 -12.29 -3.52 -12.27
CA GLU A 66 -13.40 -4.48 -12.10
C GLU A 66 -13.37 -5.25 -10.77
N ILE A 67 -12.89 -4.62 -9.69
CA ILE A 67 -12.89 -5.18 -8.32
C ILE A 67 -13.89 -4.41 -7.46
N GLU A 68 -15.06 -5.00 -7.19
CA GLU A 68 -16.15 -4.37 -6.44
C GLU A 68 -15.70 -3.83 -5.06
N GLY A 69 -14.87 -4.59 -4.35
CA GLY A 69 -14.34 -4.16 -3.05
C GLY A 69 -13.44 -2.92 -3.13
N LEU A 70 -12.75 -2.71 -4.25
CA LEU A 70 -12.00 -1.47 -4.49
C LEU A 70 -12.95 -0.34 -4.91
N LEU A 71 -13.97 -0.60 -5.73
CA LEU A 71 -14.97 0.42 -6.09
C LEU A 71 -15.58 1.09 -4.86
N ALA A 72 -16.12 0.31 -3.93
CA ALA A 72 -16.73 0.83 -2.71
C ALA A 72 -15.76 1.63 -1.83
N LEU A 73 -14.49 1.23 -1.78
CA LEU A 73 -13.47 1.91 -0.98
C LEU A 73 -13.14 3.31 -1.52
N PHE A 74 -13.01 3.42 -2.85
CA PHE A 74 -12.64 4.67 -3.53
C PHE A 74 -13.82 5.63 -3.71
N ASP A 75 -15.05 5.15 -3.58
CA ASP A 75 -16.24 5.99 -3.47
C ASP A 75 -16.46 6.54 -2.05
N SER A 76 -15.75 6.00 -1.05
CA SER A 76 -15.88 6.49 0.33
C SER A 76 -15.32 7.91 0.49
N HIS A 77 -15.92 8.69 1.39
CA HIS A 77 -15.46 10.04 1.72
C HIS A 77 -14.00 10.08 2.24
N ARG A 78 -13.48 8.95 2.73
CA ARG A 78 -12.12 8.84 3.30
C ARG A 78 -11.04 9.21 2.29
N ILE A 79 -11.20 8.84 1.01
CA ILE A 79 -10.19 9.15 -0.02
C ILE A 79 -10.05 10.66 -0.28
N ASN A 80 -11.10 11.44 0.01
CA ASN A 80 -11.12 12.88 -0.21
C ASN A 80 -10.61 13.66 1.02
N SER A 81 -10.34 12.98 2.14
CA SER A 81 -9.86 13.62 3.37
C SER A 81 -8.38 13.95 3.30
N ASP A 82 -8.01 15.13 3.81
CA ASP A 82 -6.62 15.57 3.94
C ASP A 82 -5.96 15.12 5.25
N HIS A 83 -6.72 14.48 6.14
CA HIS A 83 -6.20 13.95 7.40
C HIS A 83 -5.37 12.69 7.16
N ARG A 84 -4.20 12.65 7.81
CA ARG A 84 -3.30 11.50 7.76
C ARG A 84 -3.95 10.20 8.24
N SER A 85 -4.78 10.24 9.29
CA SER A 85 -5.51 9.07 9.79
C SER A 85 -6.48 8.49 8.76
N ALA A 86 -7.17 9.34 7.99
CA ALA A 86 -8.05 8.88 6.94
C ALA A 86 -7.28 8.18 5.80
N TYR A 87 -6.08 8.67 5.46
CA TYR A 87 -5.17 7.98 4.53
C TYR A 87 -4.72 6.62 5.08
N GLU A 88 -4.39 6.53 6.37
CA GLU A 88 -4.00 5.27 7.00
C GLU A 88 -5.11 4.22 6.99
N ASP A 89 -6.32 4.63 7.38
CA ASP A 89 -7.49 3.76 7.34
C ASP A 89 -7.79 3.29 5.92
N PHE A 90 -7.71 4.20 4.94
CA PHE A 90 -7.82 3.87 3.53
C PHE A 90 -6.76 2.86 3.09
N VAL A 91 -5.48 3.06 3.45
CA VAL A 91 -4.41 2.12 3.07
C VAL A 91 -4.65 0.74 3.67
N ARG A 92 -5.09 0.64 4.93
CA ARG A 92 -5.37 -0.65 5.55
C ARG A 92 -6.51 -1.39 4.84
N ASP A 93 -7.58 -0.68 4.50
CA ASP A 93 -8.72 -1.26 3.79
C ASP A 93 -8.36 -1.61 2.34
N PHE A 94 -7.59 -0.75 1.66
CA PHE A 94 -7.04 -0.99 0.32
C PHE A 94 -6.17 -2.23 0.31
N THR A 95 -5.22 -2.33 1.25
CA THR A 95 -4.31 -3.47 1.34
C THR A 95 -5.09 -4.77 1.52
N ARG A 96 -6.12 -4.80 2.37
CA ARG A 96 -6.95 -6.00 2.56
C ARG A 96 -7.59 -6.46 1.25
N GLN A 97 -8.20 -5.54 0.51
CA GLN A 97 -8.80 -5.83 -0.79
C GLN A 97 -7.72 -6.25 -1.82
N PHE A 98 -6.57 -5.57 -1.81
CA PHE A 98 -5.48 -5.80 -2.74
C PHE A 98 -4.84 -7.18 -2.56
N VAL A 99 -4.51 -7.58 -1.32
CA VAL A 99 -3.93 -8.92 -1.09
C VAL A 99 -4.93 -10.04 -1.36
N GLN A 100 -6.23 -9.79 -1.15
CA GLN A 100 -7.29 -10.77 -1.39
C GLN A 100 -7.58 -10.97 -2.88
N HIS A 101 -7.66 -9.88 -3.66
CA HIS A 101 -8.13 -9.93 -5.04
C HIS A 101 -7.01 -9.82 -6.09
N LEU A 102 -5.83 -9.34 -5.70
CA LEU A 102 -4.69 -9.12 -6.59
C LEU A 102 -3.40 -9.74 -6.02
N SER A 103 -3.52 -10.92 -5.38
CA SER A 103 -2.41 -11.63 -4.75
C SER A 103 -1.20 -11.83 -5.68
N SER A 104 -1.43 -12.16 -6.95
CA SER A 104 -0.38 -12.32 -7.97
C SER A 104 0.44 -11.05 -8.26
N ARG A 105 -0.07 -9.88 -7.86
CA ARG A 105 0.57 -8.56 -8.05
C ARG A 105 1.28 -8.05 -6.80
N VAL A 106 1.10 -8.72 -5.66
CA VAL A 106 1.64 -8.26 -4.36
C VAL A 106 3.15 -8.12 -4.40
N ASP A 107 3.85 -9.06 -5.04
CA ASP A 107 5.31 -9.03 -5.18
C ASP A 107 5.80 -7.77 -5.92
N THR A 108 5.28 -7.53 -7.13
CA THR A 108 5.65 -6.35 -7.92
C THR A 108 5.25 -5.04 -7.23
N PHE A 109 4.08 -5.03 -6.57
CA PHE A 109 3.61 -3.86 -5.81
C PHE A 109 4.52 -3.57 -4.62
N MET A 110 4.95 -4.60 -3.88
CA MET A 110 5.88 -4.47 -2.77
C MET A 110 7.26 -4.00 -3.22
N ALA A 111 7.80 -4.57 -4.29
CA ALA A 111 9.07 -4.14 -4.85
C ALA A 111 9.05 -2.64 -5.21
N SER A 112 8.00 -2.18 -5.91
CA SER A 112 7.85 -0.75 -6.22
C SER A 112 7.65 0.13 -4.97
N THR A 113 6.98 -0.38 -3.94
CA THR A 113 6.77 0.35 -2.68
C THR A 113 8.08 0.49 -1.91
N ILE A 114 8.89 -0.57 -1.85
CA ILE A 114 10.19 -0.58 -1.18
C ILE A 114 11.15 0.41 -1.84
N GLN A 115 11.16 0.49 -3.17
CA GLN A 115 11.97 1.49 -3.89
C GLN A 115 11.64 2.93 -3.44
N ALA A 116 10.38 3.22 -3.12
CA ALA A 116 9.95 4.55 -2.69
C ALA A 116 10.41 4.92 -1.26
N LEU A 117 10.97 3.99 -0.49
CA LEU A 117 11.61 4.27 0.80
C LEU A 117 12.87 5.15 0.67
N ASN A 118 13.43 5.24 -0.53
CA ASN A 118 14.57 6.08 -0.87
C ASN A 118 14.17 7.33 -1.68
N ALA A 119 12.87 7.62 -1.78
CA ALA A 119 12.39 8.82 -2.45
C ALA A 119 12.91 10.09 -1.78
N PRO A 120 13.17 11.19 -2.52
CA PRO A 120 13.66 12.44 -1.94
C PRO A 120 12.62 13.16 -1.07
N TRP A 121 11.35 12.73 -1.11
CA TRP A 121 10.25 13.33 -0.35
C TRP A 121 9.99 12.55 0.94
N PRO A 122 10.19 13.13 2.13
CA PRO A 122 9.98 12.44 3.40
C PRO A 122 8.57 11.88 3.57
N ILE A 123 7.55 12.60 3.09
CA ILE A 123 6.16 12.13 3.17
C ILE A 123 5.93 10.87 2.34
N ILE A 124 6.58 10.74 1.18
CA ILE A 124 6.49 9.55 0.32
C ILE A 124 7.24 8.38 0.95
N GLN A 125 8.40 8.61 1.58
CA GLN A 125 9.08 7.58 2.35
C GLN A 125 8.18 7.07 3.50
N ALA A 126 7.55 7.98 4.24
CA ALA A 126 6.62 7.64 5.32
C ALA A 126 5.41 6.83 4.78
N ASN A 127 4.85 7.23 3.64
CA ASN A 127 3.76 6.49 3.01
C ASN A 127 4.20 5.09 2.58
N ALA A 128 5.41 4.95 2.05
CA ALA A 128 5.97 3.66 1.64
C ALA A 128 6.23 2.74 2.83
N ILE A 129 6.71 3.28 3.95
CA ILE A 129 6.83 2.55 5.22
C ILE A 129 5.47 1.99 5.63
N TYR A 130 4.43 2.83 5.62
CA TYR A 130 3.10 2.41 6.06
C TYR A 130 2.52 1.34 5.15
N VAL A 131 2.51 1.58 3.83
CA VAL A 131 1.94 0.65 2.85
C VAL A 131 2.65 -0.71 2.88
N SER A 132 3.99 -0.72 2.88
CA SER A 132 4.77 -1.96 2.92
C SER A 132 4.51 -2.77 4.19
N SER A 133 4.41 -2.11 5.34
CA SER A 133 4.11 -2.77 6.61
C SER A 133 2.66 -3.21 6.72
N SER A 134 1.71 -2.45 6.14
CA SER A 134 0.31 -2.87 6.03
C SER A 134 0.17 -4.15 5.21
N ILE A 135 0.88 -4.25 4.08
CA ILE A 135 0.87 -5.46 3.24
C ILE A 135 1.39 -6.66 4.03
N LEU A 136 2.55 -6.52 4.68
CA LEU A 136 3.12 -7.61 5.48
C LEU A 136 2.23 -8.01 6.66
N SER A 137 1.62 -7.05 7.36
CA SER A 137 0.75 -7.35 8.50
C SER A 137 -0.60 -7.97 8.14
N LEU A 138 -1.02 -7.86 6.87
CA LEU A 138 -2.29 -8.39 6.37
C LEU A 138 -2.11 -9.55 5.38
N SER A 139 -0.87 -9.91 5.04
CA SER A 139 -0.56 -11.02 4.13
C SER A 139 -0.47 -12.33 4.90
N ASP A 140 -1.22 -13.33 4.42
CA ASP A 140 -1.09 -14.72 4.86
C ASP A 140 -0.20 -15.56 3.91
N ASP A 141 0.34 -14.95 2.84
CA ASP A 141 1.23 -15.62 1.88
C ASP A 141 2.65 -15.81 2.47
N PRO A 142 3.10 -17.06 2.71
CA PRO A 142 4.39 -17.33 3.31
C PRO A 142 5.57 -16.91 2.42
N ASN A 143 5.41 -16.90 1.09
CA ASN A 143 6.46 -16.49 0.17
C ASN A 143 6.71 -14.99 0.25
N ILE A 144 5.63 -14.20 0.28
CA ILE A 144 5.71 -12.73 0.46
C ILE A 144 6.33 -12.39 1.81
N LEU A 145 5.91 -13.08 2.88
CA LEU A 145 6.47 -12.86 4.21
C LEU A 145 7.96 -13.22 4.28
N ALA A 146 8.34 -14.38 3.74
CA ALA A 146 9.74 -14.82 3.73
C ALA A 146 10.64 -13.86 2.93
N LEU A 147 10.16 -13.34 1.80
CA LEU A 147 10.93 -12.46 0.92
C LEU A 147 11.14 -11.07 1.52
N TYR A 148 10.10 -10.49 2.13
CA TYR A 148 10.09 -9.06 2.46
C TYR A 148 10.15 -8.72 3.94
N HIS A 149 9.75 -9.62 4.86
CA HIS A 149 9.60 -9.26 6.27
C HIS A 149 10.91 -8.77 6.90
N ALA A 150 11.99 -9.54 6.76
CA ALA A 150 13.29 -9.18 7.32
C ALA A 150 13.85 -7.87 6.73
N GLN A 151 13.70 -7.70 5.41
CA GLN A 151 14.16 -6.51 4.70
C GLN A 151 13.41 -5.26 5.19
N VAL A 152 12.08 -5.30 5.20
CA VAL A 152 11.24 -4.17 5.64
C VAL A 152 11.51 -3.87 7.11
N PHE A 153 11.53 -4.88 7.97
CA PHE A 153 11.82 -4.70 9.39
C PHE A 153 13.18 -4.01 9.64
N GLY A 154 14.24 -4.45 8.96
CA GLY A 154 15.56 -3.82 9.05
C GLY A 154 15.55 -2.35 8.58
N MET A 155 14.83 -2.06 7.50
CA MET A 155 14.65 -0.67 7.02
C MET A 155 13.91 0.19 8.03
N LEU A 156 12.87 -0.33 8.69
CA LEU A 156 12.14 0.41 9.74
C LEU A 156 13.06 0.79 10.89
N VAL A 157 13.83 -0.17 11.42
CA VAL A 157 14.77 0.10 12.53
C VAL A 157 15.80 1.14 12.13
N GLY A 158 16.37 1.04 10.91
CA GLY A 158 17.31 2.02 10.40
C GLY A 158 16.72 3.43 10.28
N LYS A 159 15.54 3.55 9.65
CA LYS A 159 14.87 4.84 9.44
C LYS A 159 14.37 5.45 10.76
N MET A 160 13.88 4.65 11.69
CA MET A 160 13.44 5.09 13.01
C MET A 160 14.57 5.78 13.79
N SER A 161 15.77 5.20 13.76
CA SER A 161 16.91 5.71 14.54
C SER A 161 17.72 6.79 13.83
N ARG A 162 17.76 6.78 12.48
CA ARG A 162 18.74 7.56 11.71
C ARG A 162 18.16 8.57 10.71
N SER A 163 16.86 8.53 10.42
CA SER A 163 16.28 9.50 9.49
C SER A 163 16.34 10.91 10.07
N ALA A 164 16.71 11.90 9.26
CA ALA A 164 16.66 13.31 9.63
C ALA A 164 15.22 13.81 9.82
N ASP A 165 14.27 13.23 9.10
CA ASP A 165 12.88 13.66 9.06
C ASP A 165 12.04 13.05 10.19
N ALA A 166 11.45 13.91 11.02
CA ALA A 166 10.61 13.46 12.14
C ALA A 166 9.41 12.62 11.67
N VAL A 167 8.80 12.97 10.53
CA VAL A 167 7.67 12.22 9.95
C VAL A 167 8.06 10.79 9.59
N VAL A 168 9.27 10.58 9.07
CA VAL A 168 9.78 9.26 8.71
C VAL A 168 10.05 8.44 9.96
N ARG A 169 10.73 9.03 10.97
CA ARG A 169 10.99 8.35 12.25
C ARG A 169 9.69 7.91 12.95
N ALA A 170 8.72 8.83 13.08
CA ALA A 170 7.43 8.55 13.70
C ALA A 170 6.68 7.44 12.96
N ARG A 171 6.71 7.48 11.61
CA ARG A 171 6.05 6.48 10.79
C ARG A 171 6.71 5.11 10.88
N SER A 172 8.04 5.05 10.93
CA SER A 172 8.77 3.80 11.20
C SER A 172 8.39 3.20 12.54
N SER A 173 8.25 4.00 13.59
CA SER A 173 7.82 3.52 14.92
C SER A 173 6.41 2.94 14.90
N LEU A 174 5.46 3.63 14.25
CA LEU A 174 4.09 3.15 14.08
C LEU A 174 4.04 1.82 13.30
N ALA A 175 4.74 1.76 12.16
CA ALA A 175 4.81 0.58 11.32
C ALA A 175 5.48 -0.61 12.02
N PHE A 176 6.50 -0.35 12.84
CA PHE A 176 7.15 -1.36 13.66
C PHE A 176 6.16 -1.98 14.67
N SER A 177 5.36 -1.16 15.34
CA SER A 177 4.29 -1.65 16.23
C SER A 177 3.25 -2.48 15.49
N LEU A 178 2.89 -2.08 14.26
CA LEU A 178 1.95 -2.82 13.41
C LEU A 178 2.47 -4.23 13.10
N LEU A 179 3.73 -4.35 12.65
CA LEU A 179 4.36 -5.63 12.34
C LEU A 179 4.46 -6.54 13.58
N LEU A 180 4.90 -5.99 14.72
CA LEU A 180 4.99 -6.78 15.97
C LEU A 180 3.65 -7.37 16.40
N LYS A 181 2.57 -6.57 16.29
CA LYS A 181 1.22 -7.05 16.61
C LYS A 181 0.80 -8.19 15.68
N SER A 182 1.07 -8.07 14.37
CA SER A 182 0.75 -9.15 13.42
C SER A 182 1.55 -10.43 13.68
N THR A 183 2.86 -10.34 13.96
CA THR A 183 3.68 -11.52 14.26
C THR A 183 3.20 -12.22 15.52
N ASN A 184 2.85 -11.46 16.56
CA ASN A 184 2.26 -12.01 17.77
C ASN A 184 0.91 -12.69 17.47
N LEU A 185 0.03 -12.06 16.68
CA LEU A 185 -1.23 -12.68 16.26
C LEU A 185 -1.03 -14.02 15.53
N ILE A 186 -0.04 -14.12 14.64
CA ILE A 186 0.29 -15.36 13.93
C ILE A 186 0.80 -16.43 14.92
N SER A 187 1.72 -16.06 15.82
CA SER A 187 2.25 -16.96 16.85
C SER A 187 1.14 -17.51 17.76
N TRP A 188 0.20 -16.65 18.18
CA TRP A 188 -0.94 -17.06 19.01
C TRP A 188 -1.92 -17.97 18.26
N ARG A 189 -2.16 -17.74 16.96
CA ARG A 189 -2.99 -18.63 16.13
C ARG A 189 -2.36 -20.01 15.97
N ALA A 190 -1.05 -20.06 15.71
CA ALA A 190 -0.31 -21.31 15.60
C ALA A 190 -0.39 -22.14 16.89
N ALA A 191 -0.14 -21.51 18.05
CA ALA A 191 -0.22 -22.19 19.35
C ALA A 191 -1.60 -22.77 19.66
N ARG A 192 -2.69 -22.11 19.23
CA ARG A 192 -4.06 -22.61 19.40
C ARG A 192 -4.38 -23.81 18.51
N LEU A 193 -3.85 -23.83 17.28
CA LEU A 193 -4.02 -24.95 16.36
C LEU A 193 -3.30 -26.19 16.87
N ASP A 194 -2.06 -26.05 17.37
CA ASP A 194 -1.29 -27.15 17.96
C ASP A 194 -2.01 -27.75 19.18
N GLN A 195 -2.65 -26.91 20.00
CA GLN A 195 -3.43 -27.35 21.16
C GLN A 195 -4.71 -28.12 20.75
N ALA A 196 -5.40 -27.67 19.71
CA ALA A 196 -6.62 -28.33 19.20
C ALA A 196 -6.32 -29.68 18.54
N ASP A 197 -5.22 -29.79 17.80
CA ASP A 197 -4.78 -31.05 17.19
C ASP A 197 -4.27 -32.05 18.22
N SER A 198 -3.62 -31.58 19.28
CA SER A 198 -3.22 -32.42 20.41
C SER A 198 -4.43 -32.99 21.16
N ALA A 199 -5.50 -32.19 21.33
CA ALA A 199 -6.74 -32.64 21.97
C ALA A 199 -7.50 -33.68 21.13
N ARG A 200 -7.43 -33.62 19.79
CA ARG A 200 -8.07 -34.59 18.88
C ARG A 200 -7.33 -35.91 18.74
N LYS A 201 -6.00 -35.92 18.95
CA LYS A 201 -5.19 -37.15 18.89
C LYS A 201 -5.20 -37.94 20.21
N GLY A 202 -5.75 -37.37 21.29
CA GLY A 202 -5.83 -37.97 22.61
C GLY A 202 -7.19 -38.59 22.98
N SER A 203 -8.13 -38.71 22.03
CA SER A 203 -9.45 -39.35 22.23
C SER A 203 -9.58 -40.66 21.47
#